data_AF-A0A7V9MSY0-F1
#
_entry.id   AF-A0A7V9MSY0-F1
#
_cell.length_a   1.000
_cell.length_b   1.000
_cell.length_c   1.000
_cell.angle_alpha   90.00
_cell.angle_beta   90.00
_cell.angle_gamma   90.00
#
_symmetry.space_group_name_H-M   'P 1'
#
loop_
_entity.id
_entity.type
_entity.pdbx_description
1 polymer ?
#
loop_
_entity_poly.entity_id
_entity_poly.type
_entity_poly.pdbx_seq_one_letter_code
_entity_poly.pdbx_strand_id
1 'polypeptide(L)'
;RCAFRQGIFTNVLNPKVALFFLAFLPQFIDPAAPGKIIAFIVLGLTFVTTGTLWCITLALFAATIATRMRRNEAIADWLNRGIGSLFVFLGTRLALSR
;
A
#
# COMPACT_ATOMS: atom_id res chain seq x y z
N ARG A 1 19.53 5.03 4.89
CA ARG A 1 19.17 6.41 5.30
C ARG A 1 18.74 7.29 4.13
N CYS A 2 19.46 7.33 3.00
CA CYS A 2 19.03 8.11 1.83
C CYS A 2 17.66 7.67 1.28
N ALA A 3 17.47 6.36 1.08
CA ALA A 3 16.19 5.80 0.62
C ALA A 3 15.00 6.11 1.56
N PHE A 4 15.22 6.14 2.88
CA PHE A 4 14.16 6.46 3.85
C PHE A 4 13.74 7.94 3.75
N ARG A 5 14.71 8.86 3.67
CA ARG A 5 14.44 10.28 3.45
C ARG A 5 13.73 10.51 2.12
N GLN A 6 14.19 9.86 1.04
CA GLN A 6 13.56 9.93 -0.26
C GLN A 6 12.12 9.41 -0.21
N GLY A 7 11.87 8.30 0.49
CA GLY A 7 10.53 7.76 0.72
C GLY A 7 9.62 8.73 1.46
N ILE A 8 10.11 9.38 2.52
CA ILE A 8 9.35 10.41 3.25
C ILE A 8 8.99 11.55 2.31
N PHE A 9 9.96 12.17 1.64
CA PHE A 9 9.68 13.31 0.77
C PHE A 9 8.74 12.93 -0.37
N THR A 10 8.93 11.76 -0.97
CA THR A 10 8.06 11.27 -2.06
C THR A 10 6.62 11.08 -1.58
N ASN A 11 6.41 10.53 -0.38
CA ASN A 11 5.07 10.31 0.16
C ASN A 11 4.42 11.62 0.65
N VAL A 12 5.16 12.48 1.34
CA VAL A 12 4.65 13.76 1.86
C VAL A 12 4.27 14.71 0.72
N LEU A 13 5.08 14.74 -0.35
CA LEU A 13 4.81 15.56 -1.53
C LEU A 13 3.75 14.94 -2.45
N ASN A 14 3.25 13.73 -2.16
CA ASN A 14 2.22 13.09 -2.97
C ASN A 14 0.82 13.51 -2.47
N PRO A 15 0.11 14.42 -3.16
CA PRO A 15 -1.17 14.93 -2.68
C PRO A 15 -2.28 13.87 -2.78
N LYS A 16 -2.07 12.78 -3.52
CA LYS A 16 -3.10 11.78 -3.78
C LYS A 16 -3.63 11.16 -2.50
N VAL A 17 -2.75 10.92 -1.53
CA VAL A 17 -3.15 10.36 -0.23
C VAL A 17 -4.03 11.35 0.52
N ALA A 18 -3.60 12.62 0.63
CA ALA A 18 -4.40 13.65 1.31
C ALA A 18 -5.78 13.84 0.64
N LEU A 19 -5.83 13.89 -0.69
CA LEU A 19 -7.07 14.00 -1.45
C LEU A 19 -7.99 12.79 -1.25
N PHE A 20 -7.44 11.57 -1.20
CA PHE A 20 -8.21 10.37 -0.88
C PHE A 20 -8.85 10.49 0.51
N PHE A 21 -8.09 10.85 1.53
CA PHE A 21 -8.66 11.01 2.87
C PHE A 21 -9.73 12.10 2.91
N LEU A 22 -9.49 13.27 2.30
CA LEU A 22 -10.49 14.34 2.24
C LEU A 22 -11.76 13.95 1.47
N ALA A 23 -11.64 13.12 0.45
CA ALA A 23 -12.79 12.67 -0.32
C ALA A 23 -13.59 11.58 0.41
N PHE A 24 -12.93 10.65 1.09
CA PHE A 24 -13.55 9.46 1.66
C PHE A 24 -13.86 9.56 3.17
N LEU A 25 -12.98 10.10 4.01
CA LEU A 25 -13.20 10.13 5.47
C LEU A 25 -14.46 10.92 5.88
N PRO A 26 -14.72 12.14 5.35
CA PRO A 26 -15.89 12.91 5.74
C PRO A 26 -17.22 12.20 5.45
N GLN A 27 -17.25 11.29 4.46
CA GLN A 27 -18.46 10.53 4.11
C GLN A 27 -18.88 9.54 5.20
N PHE A 28 -17.98 9.19 6.11
CA PHE A 28 -18.25 8.27 7.21
C PHE A 28 -18.58 8.98 8.53
N ILE A 29 -18.63 10.32 8.53
CA ILE A 29 -18.92 11.13 9.71
C ILE A 29 -20.27 11.81 9.52
N ASP A 30 -21.17 11.65 10.49
CA ASP A 30 -22.43 12.37 10.50
C ASP A 30 -22.18 13.90 10.56
N PRO A 31 -22.65 14.68 9.58
CA PRO A 31 -22.47 16.14 9.55
C PRO A 31 -23.07 16.86 10.76
N ALA A 32 -24.12 16.29 11.36
CA ALA A 32 -24.86 16.87 12.48
C ALA A 32 -24.27 16.51 13.85
N ALA A 33 -23.28 15.62 13.91
CA ALA A 33 -22.70 15.20 15.18
C ALA A 33 -21.91 16.33 15.86
N PRO A 34 -22.15 16.60 17.17
CA PRO A 34 -21.42 17.63 17.91
C PRO A 34 -19.92 17.31 18.07
N GLY A 35 -19.53 16.03 17.96
CA GLY A 35 -18.15 15.53 18.13
C GLY A 35 -17.40 15.19 16.83
N LYS A 36 -17.74 15.80 15.68
CA LYS A 36 -17.16 15.43 14.36
C LYS A 36 -15.63 15.41 14.27
N ILE A 37 -14.94 16.31 14.96
CA ILE A 37 -13.47 16.34 14.98
C ILE A 37 -12.91 15.10 15.68
N ILE A 38 -13.51 14.70 16.81
CA ILE A 38 -13.11 13.50 17.54
C ILE A 38 -13.39 12.26 16.70
N ALA A 39 -14.56 12.18 16.06
CA ALA A 39 -14.89 11.08 15.13
C ALA A 39 -13.87 10.97 13.98
N PHE A 40 -13.47 12.10 13.40
CA PHE A 40 -12.44 12.14 12.36
C PHE A 40 -11.08 11.64 12.86
N ILE A 41 -10.65 12.08 14.05
CA ILE A 41 -9.38 11.63 14.65
C ILE A 41 -9.42 10.13 14.94
N VAL A 42 -10.50 9.61 15.51
CA VAL A 42 -10.67 8.18 15.79
C VAL A 42 -10.61 7.37 14.50
N LEU A 43 -11.36 7.78 13.47
CA LEU A 43 -11.36 7.09 12.18
C LEU A 43 -9.98 7.11 11.50
N GLY A 44 -9.28 8.25 11.57
CA GLY A 44 -7.91 8.37 11.10
C GLY A 44 -6.94 7.47 11.85
N LEU A 45 -7.04 7.40 13.18
CA LEU A 45 -6.23 6.51 14.02
C LEU A 45 -6.50 5.04 13.72
N THR A 46 -7.76 4.66 13.57
CA THR A 46 -8.13 3.29 13.17
C THR A 46 -7.49 2.95 11.83
N PHE A 47 -7.62 3.81 10.83
CA PHE A 47 -7.03 3.60 9.50
C PHE A 47 -5.51 3.45 9.57
N VAL A 48 -4.82 4.37 10.26
CA VAL A 48 -3.35 4.33 10.40
C VAL A 48 -2.92 3.07 11.13
N THR A 49 -3.63 2.67 12.18
CA THR A 49 -3.32 1.46 12.96
C THR A 49 -3.49 0.21 12.11
N THR A 50 -4.64 0.04 11.45
CA THR A 50 -4.90 -1.13 10.61
C THR A 50 -3.95 -1.19 9.41
N GLY A 51 -3.67 -0.05 8.78
CA GLY A 51 -2.73 0.04 7.67
C GLY A 51 -1.30 -0.29 8.09
N THR A 52 -0.88 0.20 9.27
CA THR A 52 0.45 -0.10 9.81
C THR A 52 0.58 -1.59 10.14
N LEU A 53 -0.41 -2.19 10.80
CA LEU A 53 -0.43 -3.63 11.08
C LEU A 53 -0.31 -4.45 9.79
N TRP A 54 -1.12 -4.12 8.78
CA TRP A 54 -1.06 -4.77 7.47
C TRP A 54 0.32 -4.65 6.81
N CYS A 55 0.90 -3.45 6.79
CA CYS A 55 2.23 -3.20 6.25
C CYS A 55 3.31 -4.00 6.98
N ILE A 56 3.25 -4.09 8.31
CA ILE A 56 4.18 -4.89 9.11
C ILE A 56 4.02 -6.37 8.77
N THR A 57 2.78 -6.90 8.74
CA THR A 57 2.53 -8.30 8.35
C THR A 57 3.10 -8.60 6.96
N LEU A 58 2.87 -7.71 5.99
CA LEU A 58 3.41 -7.85 4.64
C LEU A 58 4.94 -7.81 4.64
N ALA A 59 5.56 -6.91 5.40
CA ALA A 59 7.01 -6.80 5.51
C ALA A 59 7.64 -8.05 6.13
N LEU A 60 7.04 -8.61 7.19
CA LEU A 60 7.50 -9.85 7.82
C LEU A 60 7.36 -11.05 6.88
N PHE A 61 6.26 -11.12 6.13
CA PHE A 61 6.05 -12.16 5.13
C PHE A 61 7.08 -12.06 4.00
N ALA A 62 7.30 -10.85 3.47
CA ALA A 62 8.30 -10.58 2.45
C ALA A 62 9.72 -10.91 2.93
N ALA A 63 10.07 -10.57 4.17
CA ALA A 63 11.36 -10.92 4.77
C ALA A 63 11.54 -12.44 4.85
N THR A 64 10.48 -13.17 5.21
CA THR A 64 10.48 -14.64 5.30
C THR A 64 10.65 -15.29 3.92
N ILE A 65 10.01 -14.75 2.89
CA ILE A 65 10.19 -15.23 1.51
C ILE A 65 11.61 -14.92 1.02
N ALA A 66 12.12 -13.72 1.30
CA ALA A 66 13.46 -13.31 0.89
C ALA A 66 14.55 -14.20 1.51
N THR A 67 14.41 -14.60 2.79
CA THR A 67 15.35 -15.56 3.41
C THR A 67 15.25 -16.95 2.80
N ARG A 68 14.05 -17.42 2.45
CA ARG A 68 13.87 -18.70 1.73
C ARG A 68 14.43 -18.68 0.31
N MET A 69 14.25 -17.58 -0.43
CA MET A 69 14.83 -17.39 -1.77
C MET A 69 16.35 -17.41 -1.74
N ARG A 70 16.98 -16.79 -0.74
CA ARG A 70 18.45 -16.85 -0.57
C ARG A 70 18.97 -18.26 -0.33
N ARG A 71 18.13 -19.18 0.14
CA ARG A 71 18.48 -20.59 0.36
C ARG A 71 18.14 -21.49 -0.83
N ASN A 72 17.25 -21.06 -1.72
CA ASN A 72 16.82 -21.84 -2.89
C ASN A 72 16.50 -20.91 -4.07
N GLU A 73 17.45 -20.81 -5.00
CA GLU A 73 17.35 -19.95 -6.20
C GLU A 73 16.15 -20.30 -7.08
N ALA A 74 15.70 -21.56 -7.09
CA ALA A 74 14.53 -21.97 -7.87
C ALA A 74 13.25 -21.23 -7.45
N ILE A 75 13.12 -20.83 -6.17
CA ILE A 75 11.98 -20.05 -5.69
C ILE A 75 12.02 -18.64 -6.28
N ALA A 76 13.22 -18.05 -6.39
CA ALA A 76 13.39 -16.73 -6.97
C ALA A 76 13.08 -16.73 -8.47
N ASP A 77 13.51 -17.78 -9.18
CA ASP A 77 13.23 -17.94 -10.61
C ASP A 77 11.74 -18.11 -10.90
N TRP A 78 11.02 -18.91 -10.10
CA TRP A 78 9.58 -19.06 -10.24
C TRP A 78 8.82 -17.75 -9.97
N LEU A 79 9.22 -17.00 -8.94
CA LEU A 79 8.65 -15.68 -8.65
C LEU A 79 8.89 -14.70 -9.80
N ASN A 80 10.12 -14.63 -10.33
CA ASN A 80 10.46 -13.77 -11.46
C ASN A 80 9.67 -14.16 -12.72
N ARG A 81 9.54 -15.46 -13.01
CA ARG A 81 8.73 -15.95 -14.14
C ARG A 81 7.25 -15.61 -13.97
N GLY A 82 6.70 -15.71 -12.76
CA GLY A 82 5.32 -15.34 -12.46
C GLY A 82 5.05 -13.84 -12.59
N ILE A 83 5.97 -12.99 -12.11
CA ILE A 83 5.84 -11.53 -12.26
C ILE A 83 5.97 -11.15 -13.75
N GLY A 84 6.94 -11.75 -14.46
CA GLY A 84 7.13 -11.53 -15.89
C GLY A 84 5.92 -11.94 -16.72
N SER A 85 5.33 -13.11 -16.44
CA SER A 85 4.12 -13.56 -17.13
C SER A 85 2.92 -12.66 -16.85
N LEU A 86 2.77 -12.17 -15.63
CA LEU A 86 1.75 -11.19 -15.28
C LEU A 86 1.92 -9.88 -16.06
N PHE A 87 3.15 -9.38 -16.20
CA PHE A 87 3.40 -8.17 -17.00
C PHE A 87 3.12 -8.37 -18.49
N VAL A 88 3.52 -9.50 -19.06
CA VAL A 88 3.19 -9.84 -20.45
C VAL A 88 1.68 -9.91 -20.62
N PHE A 89 0.96 -10.56 -19.70
CA PHE A 89 -0.49 -10.65 -19.72
C PHE A 89 -1.18 -9.27 -19.62
N LEU A 90 -0.73 -8.42 -18.69
CA LEU A 90 -1.31 -7.07 -18.55
C LEU A 90 -1.00 -6.21 -19.79
N GLY A 91 0.20 -6.31 -20.35
CA GLY A 91 0.60 -5.60 -21.56
C GLY A 91 -0.18 -6.03 -22.80
N THR A 92 -0.37 -7.33 -23.00
CA THR A 92 -1.22 -7.84 -24.11
C THR A 92 -2.68 -7.46 -23.90
N ARG A 93 -3.21 -7.55 -22.68
CA ARG A 93 -4.57 -7.10 -22.36
C ARG A 93 -4.74 -5.61 -22.66
N LEU A 94 -3.76 -4.77 -22.32
CA LEU A 94 -3.80 -3.34 -22.61
C LEU A 94 -3.74 -3.05 -24.12
N ALA A 95 -2.89 -3.76 -24.85
CA ALA A 95 -2.79 -3.62 -26.31
C ALA A 95 -4.09 -4.03 -27.03
N LEU A 96 -4.84 -4.97 -26.45
CA LEU A 96 -6.12 -5.45 -26.96
C LEU A 96 -7.33 -4.68 -26.40
N SER A 97 -7.18 -3.95 -25.29
CA SER A 97 -8.22 -3.06 -24.79
C SER A 97 -8.27 -1.83 -25.69
N ARG A 98 -9.36 -1.69 -26.43
CA ARG A 98 -9.66 -0.48 -27.20
C ARG A 98 -10.25 0.61 -26.32
#